data_AF-A0AAU5A3M3-F1
#
_entry.id   AF-A0AAU5A3M3-F1
#
_cell.length_a   1.000
_cell.length_b   1.000
_cell.length_c   1.000
_cell.angle_alpha   90.00
_cell.angle_beta   90.00
_cell.angle_gamma   90.00
#
_symmetry.space_group_name_H-M   'P 1'
#
loop_
_entity.id
_entity.type
_entity.pdbx_description
1 polymer ?
#
loop_
_entity_poly.entity_id
_entity_poly.type
_entity_poly.pdbx_seq_one_letter_code
_entity_poly.pdbx_strand_id
1 'polypeptide(L)' 'MRKRSCFTCKSLEEEHRFLETQEAAWLKKHTGQKNVDTFMVCMAPLDDKGKQCRNLRTSFTEKPFREPLRLPEPS' A
#
# COMPACT_ATOMS: atom_id res chain seq x y z
N MET A 1 -9.37 0.54 -10.38
CA MET A 1 -8.02 0.74 -9.80
C MET A 1 -7.51 2.11 -10.23
N ARG A 2 -6.67 2.78 -9.43
CA ARG A 2 -6.11 4.10 -9.80
C ARG A 2 -4.61 3.96 -9.98
N LYS A 3 -4.08 4.33 -11.16
CA LYS A 3 -2.64 4.41 -11.42
C LYS A 3 -2.06 5.61 -10.70
N ARG A 4 -1.01 5.40 -9.90
CA ARG A 4 -0.26 6.45 -9.20
C ARG A 4 1.17 6.00 -8.96
N SER A 5 2.02 6.95 -8.56
CA SER A 5 3.41 6.67 -8.23
C SER A 5 3.54 5.75 -7.01
N CYS A 6 4.60 4.94 -7.00
CA CYS A 6 4.95 4.05 -5.91
C CYS A 6 6.42 4.20 -5.56
N PHE A 7 6.68 4.58 -4.30
CA PHE A 7 8.04 4.86 -3.82
C PHE A 7 8.98 3.65 -3.91
N THR A 8 8.48 2.44 -3.65
CA THR A 8 9.29 1.22 -3.65
C THR A 8 9.48 0.63 -5.04
N CYS A 9 8.50 0.79 -5.93
CA CYS A 9 8.63 0.37 -7.34
C CYS A 9 9.47 1.34 -8.16
N LYS A 10 9.69 2.57 -7.67
CA LYS A 10 10.35 3.66 -8.44
C LYS A 10 9.66 3.92 -9.78
N SER A 11 8.34 3.81 -9.78
CA SER A 11 7.47 3.96 -10.95
C SER A 11 6.39 4.99 -10.67
N LEU A 12 6.00 5.74 -11.71
CA LEU A 12 4.98 6.79 -11.64
C LEU A 12 3.55 6.27 -11.88
N GLU A 13 3.41 5.05 -12.41
CA GLU A 13 2.14 4.55 -12.94
C GLU A 13 1.81 3.12 -12.47
N GLU A 14 1.82 2.89 -11.16
CA GLU A 14 1.42 1.61 -10.59
C GLU A 14 -0.04 1.58 -10.20
N GLU A 15 -0.69 0.43 -10.39
CA GLU A 15 -2.05 0.23 -9.92
C GLU A 15 -2.09 0.20 -8.38
N HIS A 16 -3.02 0.96 -7.83
CA HIS A 16 -3.33 0.95 -6.41
C HIS A 16 -4.82 0.78 -6.18
N ARG A 17 -5.15 0.18 -5.04
CA ARG A 17 -6.53 0.09 -4.50
C ARG A 17 -6.56 0.55 -3.05
N PHE A 18 -7.74 0.94 -2.57
CA PHE A 18 -7.94 1.18 -1.14
C PHE A 18 -7.80 -0.13 -0.35
N LEU A 19 -7.55 0.01 0.94
CA LEU A 19 -7.39 -1.13 1.84
C LEU A 19 -8.70 -1.87 2.04
N GLU A 20 -8.63 -3.20 2.06
CA GLU A 20 -9.75 -4.01 2.52
C GLU A 20 -9.90 -3.91 4.04
N THR A 21 -11.06 -4.29 4.59
CA THR A 21 -11.36 -4.20 6.02
C THR A 21 -10.28 -4.81 6.92
N GLN A 22 -9.77 -6.00 6.55
CA GLN A 22 -8.73 -6.68 7.33
C GLN A 22 -7.37 -5.96 7.26
N GLU A 23 -7.02 -5.42 6.09
CA GLU A 23 -5.79 -4.67 5.87
C GLU A 23 -5.82 -3.32 6.60
N ALA A 24 -6.97 -2.65 6.59
CA ALA A 24 -7.22 -1.44 7.35
C ALA A 24 -7.12 -1.70 8.87
N ALA A 25 -7.71 -2.80 9.36
CA ALA A 25 -7.60 -3.18 10.76
C ALA A 25 -6.16 -3.49 11.17
N TRP A 26 -5.42 -4.21 10.32
CA TRP A 26 -3.99 -4.45 10.53
C TRP A 26 -3.22 -3.14 10.61
N LEU A 27 -3.45 -2.20 9.68
CA LEU A 27 -2.73 -0.93 9.65
C LEU A 27 -3.01 -0.08 10.89
N LYS A 28 -4.27 0.01 11.32
CA LYS A 28 -4.67 0.70 12.56
C LYS A 28 -3.94 0.13 13.77
N LYS A 29 -3.92 -1.21 13.90
CA LYS A 29 -3.23 -1.90 15.01
C LYS A 29 -1.71 -1.68 14.95
N HIS A 30 -1.12 -1.76 13.77
CA HIS A 30 0.34 -1.69 13.59
C HIS A 30 0.90 -0.28 13.77
N THR A 31 0.16 0.76 13.37
CA THR A 31 0.64 2.15 13.36
C THR A 31 0.01 3.04 14.43
N GLY A 32 -1.06 2.58 15.08
CA GLY A 32 -1.84 3.39 16.02
C GLY A 32 -2.69 4.48 15.36
N GLN A 33 -2.75 4.54 14.02
CA GLN A 33 -3.57 5.53 13.32
C GLN A 33 -5.07 5.25 13.49
N LYS A 34 -5.84 6.31 13.73
CA LYS A 34 -7.30 6.22 13.90
C LYS A 34 -8.05 6.12 12.57
N ASN A 35 -7.62 6.90 11.57
CA ASN A 35 -8.22 6.94 10.24
C ASN A 35 -7.22 6.42 9.20
N VAL A 36 -7.62 5.41 8.43
CA VAL A 36 -6.80 4.81 7.37
C VAL A 36 -7.54 4.75 6.04
N ASP A 37 -8.65 5.47 5.89
CA ASP A 37 -9.57 5.31 4.75
C ASP A 37 -8.96 5.87 3.44
N THR A 38 -7.95 6.74 3.57
CA THR A 38 -7.20 7.29 2.43
C THR A 38 -6.01 6.43 2.02
N PHE A 39 -5.71 5.37 2.77
CA PHE A 39 -4.57 4.51 2.46
C PHE A 39 -4.89 3.61 1.27
N MET A 40 -3.88 3.44 0.44
CA MET A 40 -3.92 2.59 -0.73
C MET A 40 -2.72 1.66 -0.73
N VAL A 41 -2.93 0.45 -1.21
CA VAL A 41 -1.90 -0.57 -1.39
C VAL A 41 -1.54 -0.68 -2.87
N CYS A 42 -0.24 -0.76 -3.15
CA CYS A 42 0.30 -1.02 -4.48
C CYS A 42 0.09 -2.48 -4.90
N MET A 43 -0.45 -2.67 -6.10
CA MET A 43 -0.79 -3.97 -6.68
C MET A 43 0.25 -4.46 -7.71
N ALA A 44 1.31 -3.69 -7.93
CA ALA A 44 2.36 -4.02 -8.90
C ALA A 44 2.97 -5.40 -8.62
N PRO A 45 3.20 -6.24 -9.63
CA PRO A 45 3.93 -7.49 -9.45
C PRO A 45 5.37 -7.20 -9.03
N LEU A 46 5.86 -7.93 -8.03
CA LEU A 46 7.22 -7.85 -7.50
C LEU A 46 8.11 -8.94 -8.11
N ASP A 47 7.52 -10.08 -8.49
CA ASP A 47 8.21 -11.21 -9.11
C ASP A 47 7.31 -11.94 -10.11
N ASP A 48 7.92 -12.84 -10.89
CA ASP A 48 7.23 -13.66 -11.90
C ASP A 48 6.25 -14.68 -11.28
N LYS A 49 6.29 -14.85 -9.96
CA LYS A 49 5.40 -15.76 -9.22
C LYS A 49 4.10 -15.06 -8.78
N GLY A 50 3.92 -13.79 -9.16
CA GLY A 50 2.70 -13.03 -8.89
C GLY A 50 2.67 -12.41 -7.50
N LYS A 51 3.79 -12.36 -6.77
CA LYS A 51 3.85 -11.62 -5.50
C LYS A 51 3.63 -10.14 -5.77
N GLN A 52 2.91 -9.45 -4.90
CA GLN A 52 2.62 -8.03 -5.09
C GLN A 52 3.57 -7.15 -4.27
N CYS A 53 3.81 -5.93 -4.74
CA CYS A 53 4.62 -4.93 -4.07
C CYS A 53 4.08 -4.56 -2.68
N ARG A 54 2.76 -4.40 -2.58
CA ARG A 54 1.99 -4.16 -1.35
C ARG A 54 2.43 -2.94 -0.51
N ASN A 55 3.23 -2.02 -1.09
CA ASN A 55 3.62 -0.79 -0.42
C ASN A 55 2.42 0.13 -0.17
N LEU A 56 2.38 0.75 1.00
CA LEU A 56 1.34 1.68 1.41
C LEU A 56 1.68 3.10 1.02
N ARG A 57 0.68 3.78 0.46
CA ARG A 57 0.63 5.23 0.25
C ARG A 57 -0.70 5.77 0.73
N THR A 58 -0.86 7.09 0.75
CA THR A 58 -2.20 7.71 0.80
C THR A 58 -2.58 8.26 -0.57
N SER A 59 -3.81 8.72 -0.73
CA SER A 59 -4.25 9.42 -1.94
C SER A 59 -3.29 10.53 -2.38
N PHE A 60 -2.69 11.28 -1.45
CA PHE A 60 -1.88 12.47 -1.73
C PHE A 60 -0.39 12.33 -1.38
N THR A 61 -0.03 11.41 -0.48
CA THR A 61 1.35 11.24 -0.02
C THR A 61 1.87 9.87 -0.43
N GLU A 62 2.92 9.87 -1.26
CA GLU A 62 3.56 8.63 -1.74
C GLU A 62 4.25 7.85 -0.61
N LYS A 63 4.90 8.55 0.33
CA LYS A 63 5.63 7.98 1.46
C LYS A 63 5.09 8.56 2.79
N PRO A 64 4.01 8.01 3.34
CA PRO A 64 3.38 8.53 4.56
C PRO A 64 4.12 8.15 5.86
N PHE A 65 5.08 7.24 5.78
CA PHE A 65 5.86 6.74 6.92
C PHE A 65 7.34 7.05 6.76
N ARG A 66 8.09 7.09 7.88
CA ARG A 66 9.56 7.30 7.84
C ARG A 66 10.26 6.27 6.96
N GLU A 67 9.88 5.00 7.10
CA GLU A 67 10.31 3.89 6.26
C GLU A 67 9.12 3.33 5.46
N PRO A 68 9.34 2.79 4.25
CA PRO A 68 8.28 2.16 3.48
C PRO A 68 7.60 1.04 4.27
N LEU A 69 6.28 1.08 4.37
CA LEU A 69 5.48 0.06 5.04
C LEU A 69 4.72 -0.74 3.99
N ARG A 70 4.93 -2.06 3.97
CA ARG A 70 4.18 -2.99 3.11
C ARG A 70 3.15 -3.72 3.94
N LEU A 71 1.98 -3.96 3.36
CA LEU A 71 1.02 -4.90 3.97
C LEU A 71 1.61 -6.31 3.98
N PRO A 72 1.26 -7.12 4.98
CA PRO A 72 1.60 -8.54 4.98
C PRO A 72 0.96 -9.22 3.77
N GLU A 73 1.55 -10.33 3.33
CA GLU A 73 0.93 -11.18 2.32
C GLU A 73 -0.43 -11.70 2.82
N PRO A 74 -1.43 -11.83 1.94
CA PRO A 74 -2.65 -12.56 2.27
C PRO A 74 -2.29 -13.98 2.73
N SER A 75 -2.92 -14.45 3.81
CA SER A 75 -2.80 -15.84 4.27
C SER A 75 -3.63 -16.78 3.42
#